data_AF-A0A9W8E5U8-F1
#
_entry.id   AF-A0A9W8E5U8-F1
#
_cell.length_a   1.000
_cell.length_b   1.000
_cell.length_c   1.000
_cell.angle_alpha   90.00
_cell.angle_beta   90.00
_cell.angle_gamma   90.00
#
_symmetry.space_group_name_H-M   'P 1'
#
loop_
_entity.id
_entity.type
_entity.pdbx_description
1 polymer ?
#
loop_
_entity_poly.entity_id
_entity_poly.type
_entity_poly.pdbx_seq_one_letter_code
_entity_poly.pdbx_strand_id
1 'polypeptide(L)'
;MEGFMDLGNLCCDTLCKLVFNDIQSVFQQLFTPAWYKDDIMQAVVLTLTDYCEDFKSHLHSYLLSRILKCVLERYAISYLDAVRNKHAKFTRPASVEKFRADVDATHKFFTQFLEPETVQEWLQPLYATCRLIESSTSFISLEFYAMKKQYPDLPLTFTKCILKKRGD
;
A
#
# COMPACT_ATOMS: atom_id res chain seq x y z
N MET A 1 -7.56 -22.34 24.36
CA MET A 1 -6.81 -22.19 23.10
C MET A 1 -7.18 -20.89 22.40
N GLU A 2 -8.46 -20.55 22.28
CA GLU A 2 -8.93 -19.28 21.69
C GLU A 2 -8.28 -18.04 22.33
N GLY A 3 -8.31 -17.90 23.66
CA GLY A 3 -7.72 -16.73 24.32
C GLY A 3 -6.21 -16.51 24.10
N PHE A 4 -5.44 -17.57 23.82
CA PHE A 4 -4.02 -17.41 23.46
C PHE A 4 -3.84 -16.93 22.02
N MET A 5 -4.70 -17.38 21.11
CA MET A 5 -4.71 -16.87 19.74
C MET A 5 -5.13 -15.40 19.73
N ASP A 6 -6.19 -15.04 20.45
CA ASP A 6 -6.68 -13.66 20.55
C ASP A 6 -5.62 -12.71 21.11
N LEU A 7 -4.89 -13.13 22.14
CA LEU A 7 -3.77 -12.35 22.66
C LEU A 7 -2.67 -12.19 21.60
N GLY A 8 -2.33 -13.26 20.88
CA GLY A 8 -1.39 -13.21 19.77
C GLY A 8 -1.84 -12.23 18.67
N ASN A 9 -3.15 -12.22 18.34
CA ASN A 9 -3.75 -11.27 17.41
C ASN A 9 -3.50 -9.83 17.86
N LEU A 10 -3.85 -9.55 19.11
CA LEU A 10 -3.74 -8.22 19.70
C LEU A 10 -2.29 -7.73 19.73
N CYS A 11 -1.34 -8.61 20.06
CA CYS A 11 0.09 -8.28 20.04
C CYS A 11 0.57 -7.93 18.62
N CYS A 12 0.23 -8.74 17.61
CA CYS A 12 0.59 -8.45 16.22
C CYS A 12 -0.01 -7.13 15.73
N ASP A 13 -1.28 -6.85 16.05
CA ASP A 13 -1.92 -5.59 15.69
C ASP A 13 -1.26 -4.38 16.37
N THR A 14 -0.84 -4.55 17.63
CA THR A 14 -0.16 -3.49 18.39
C THR A 14 1.23 -3.20 17.84
N LEU A 15 2.00 -4.24 17.53
CA LEU A 15 3.32 -4.08 16.90
C LEU A 15 3.20 -3.49 15.49
N CYS A 16 2.20 -3.91 14.71
CA CYS A 16 1.92 -3.30 13.40
C CYS A 16 1.65 -1.79 13.52
N LYS A 17 0.87 -1.35 14.52
CA LYS A 17 0.64 0.08 14.78
C LYS A 17 1.94 0.82 15.10
N LEU A 18 2.83 0.19 15.86
CA LEU A 18 4.14 0.76 16.21
C LEU A 18 4.99 0.98 14.95
N VAL A 19 5.12 -0.04 14.11
CA VAL A 19 5.81 0.08 12.81
C VAL A 19 5.19 1.20 11.97
N PHE A 20 3.86 1.23 11.85
CA PHE A 20 3.17 2.22 11.04
C PHE A 20 3.31 3.66 11.55
N ASN A 21 3.43 3.84 12.87
CA ASN A 21 3.62 5.17 13.44
C ASN A 21 4.90 5.85 12.90
N ASP A 22 5.95 5.08 12.65
CA ASP A 22 7.23 5.62 12.19
C ASP A 22 7.23 5.94 10.68
N ILE A 23 6.51 5.14 9.88
CA ILE A 23 6.41 5.37 8.43
C ILE A 23 5.23 6.28 8.05
N GLN A 24 4.27 6.54 8.94
CA GLN A 24 3.04 7.29 8.62
C GLN A 24 3.32 8.67 8.00
N SER A 25 4.34 9.37 8.50
CA SER A 25 4.72 10.69 7.97
C SER A 25 5.20 10.63 6.51
N VAL A 26 5.78 9.51 6.10
CA VAL A 26 6.24 9.27 4.74
C VAL A 26 5.05 9.04 3.80
N PHE A 27 4.03 8.29 4.25
CA PHE A 27 2.80 8.09 3.47
C PHE A 27 2.04 9.40 3.21
N GLN A 28 2.15 10.38 4.11
CA GLN A 28 1.57 11.72 3.89
C GLN A 28 2.27 12.50 2.77
N GLN A 29 3.44 12.05 2.31
CA GLN A 29 4.16 12.69 1.22
C GLN A 29 3.83 12.05 -0.14
N LEU A 30 3.21 10.86 -0.16
CA LEU A 30 2.81 10.17 -1.40
C LEU A 30 1.94 11.06 -2.28
N PHE A 31 2.19 10.99 -3.59
CA PHE A 31 1.50 11.75 -4.63
C PHE A 31 1.66 13.28 -4.56
N THR A 32 2.46 13.80 -3.62
CA THR A 32 2.80 15.22 -3.52
C THR A 32 4.09 15.54 -4.29
N PRO A 33 4.50 16.82 -4.43
CA PRO A 33 5.79 17.16 -5.04
C PRO A 33 7.00 16.47 -4.40
N ALA A 34 6.97 16.22 -3.09
CA ALA A 34 8.04 15.50 -2.39
C ALA A 34 8.19 14.05 -2.89
N TRP A 35 7.06 13.36 -3.11
CA TRP A 35 7.08 12.01 -3.70
C TRP A 35 7.75 11.98 -5.07
N TYR A 36 7.54 12.99 -5.92
CA TYR A 36 8.21 13.03 -7.21
C TYR A 36 9.71 13.30 -7.13
N LYS A 37 10.13 14.13 -6.18
CA LYS A 37 11.52 14.60 -6.05
C LYS A 37 12.42 13.60 -5.32
N ASP A 38 11.88 12.99 -4.26
CA ASP A 38 12.66 12.21 -3.30
C ASP A 38 12.32 10.71 -3.41
N ASP A 39 13.25 9.86 -2.99
CA ASP A 39 12.99 8.41 -2.88
C ASP A 39 12.41 8.07 -1.50
N ILE A 40 11.17 8.49 -1.29
CA ILE A 40 10.48 8.26 -0.02
C ILE A 40 10.14 6.79 0.20
N MET A 41 10.10 5.97 -0.87
CA MET A 41 9.81 4.54 -0.75
C MET A 41 11.01 3.76 -0.25
N GLN A 42 12.22 4.15 -0.63
CA GLN A 42 13.44 3.61 -0.04
C GLN A 42 13.45 3.78 1.49
N ALA A 43 13.06 4.95 2.00
CA ALA A 43 12.98 5.19 3.45
C ALA A 43 11.98 4.24 4.14
N VAL A 44 10.83 3.97 3.51
CA VAL A 44 9.84 3.00 4.01
C VAL A 44 10.43 1.60 4.04
N VAL A 45 11.06 1.15 2.95
CA VAL A 45 11.64 -0.20 2.86
C VAL A 45 12.77 -0.40 3.88
N LEU A 46 13.64 0.59 4.08
CA LEU A 46 14.69 0.54 5.09
C LEU A 46 14.10 0.41 6.50
N THR A 47 13.14 1.26 6.84
CA THR A 47 12.47 1.21 8.15
C THR A 47 11.79 -0.14 8.38
N LEU A 48 11.09 -0.67 7.37
CA LEU A 48 10.48 -1.99 7.45
C LEU A 48 11.52 -3.11 7.58
N THR A 49 12.67 -2.97 6.93
CA THR A 49 13.78 -3.95 7.04
C THR A 49 14.29 -4.01 8.47
N ASP A 50 14.57 -2.87 9.08
CA ASP A 50 15.05 -2.78 10.47
C ASP A 50 14.08 -3.45 11.45
N TYR A 51 12.78 -3.18 11.31
CA TYR A 51 11.73 -3.84 12.11
C TYR A 51 11.63 -5.35 11.85
N CYS A 52 11.71 -5.77 10.59
CA CYS A 52 11.64 -7.18 10.23
C CYS A 52 12.81 -7.99 10.79
N GLU A 53 14.01 -7.42 10.80
CA GLU A 53 15.19 -8.06 11.37
C GLU A 53 15.02 -8.28 12.89
N ASP A 54 14.49 -7.29 13.60
CA ASP A 54 14.19 -7.39 15.03
C ASP A 54 13.07 -8.40 15.32
N PHE A 55 11.99 -8.40 14.53
CA PHE A 55 10.92 -9.39 14.66
C PHE A 55 11.40 -10.81 14.38
N LYS A 56 12.30 -11.00 13.42
CA LYS A 56 12.81 -12.31 13.06
C LYS A 56 13.69 -12.93 14.15
N SER A 57 14.35 -12.12 14.97
CA SER A 57 15.18 -12.60 16.09
C SER A 57 14.35 -12.95 17.33
N HIS A 58 13.18 -12.34 17.50
CA HIS A 58 12.38 -12.43 18.73
C HIS A 58 11.02 -13.15 18.59
N LEU A 59 10.45 -13.24 17.39
CA LEU A 59 9.14 -13.86 17.18
C LEU A 59 9.24 -15.28 16.61
N HIS A 60 8.31 -16.13 17.04
CA HIS A 60 8.08 -17.40 16.38
C HIS A 60 7.61 -17.19 14.93
N SER A 61 8.01 -18.08 14.01
CA SER A 61 7.76 -17.94 12.56
C SER A 61 6.29 -17.69 12.21
N TYR A 62 5.35 -18.36 12.90
CA TYR A 62 3.92 -18.11 12.72
C TYR A 62 3.53 -16.65 13.03
N LEU A 63 4.03 -16.09 14.15
CA LEU A 63 3.76 -14.71 14.53
C LEU A 63 4.47 -13.72 13.62
N LEU A 64 5.66 -14.06 13.11
CA LEU A 64 6.39 -13.27 12.11
C LEU A 64 5.60 -13.16 10.80
N SER A 65 5.20 -14.27 10.19
CA SER A 65 4.40 -14.23 8.95
C SER A 65 3.09 -13.47 9.16
N ARG A 66 2.49 -13.61 10.34
CA ARG A 66 1.28 -12.91 10.70
C ARG A 66 1.46 -11.40 10.82
N ILE A 67 2.44 -10.92 11.58
CA ILE A 67 2.67 -9.47 11.71
C ILE A 67 3.01 -8.85 10.35
N LEU A 68 3.79 -9.54 9.52
CA LEU A 68 4.13 -9.07 8.17
C LEU A 68 2.91 -8.98 7.27
N LYS A 69 1.96 -9.91 7.39
CA LYS A 69 0.66 -9.81 6.73
C LYS A 69 -0.10 -8.57 7.22
N CYS A 70 -0.21 -8.34 8.53
CA CYS A 70 -0.84 -7.14 9.08
C CYS A 70 -0.19 -5.85 8.57
N VAL A 71 1.14 -5.83 8.45
CA VAL A 71 1.90 -4.68 7.94
C VAL A 71 1.62 -4.46 6.45
N LEU A 72 1.60 -5.53 5.63
CA LEU A 72 1.26 -5.45 4.20
C LEU A 72 -0.18 -4.95 3.98
N GLU A 73 -1.13 -5.46 4.75
CA GLU A 73 -2.53 -5.02 4.72
C GLU A 73 -2.63 -3.52 4.99
N ARG A 74 -1.98 -3.07 6.07
CA ARG A 74 -1.98 -1.67 6.47
C ARG A 74 -1.20 -0.80 5.49
N TYR A 75 -0.17 -1.33 4.84
CA TYR A 75 0.59 -0.65 3.77
C TYR A 75 -0.33 -0.35 2.60
N ALA A 76 -1.01 -1.38 2.08
CA ALA A 76 -1.88 -1.25 0.92
C ALA A 76 -3.00 -0.22 1.17
N ILE A 77 -3.65 -0.30 2.33
CA ILE A 77 -4.69 0.67 2.73
C ILE A 77 -4.10 2.08 2.82
N SER A 78 -2.97 2.26 3.50
CA SER A 78 -2.36 3.59 3.70
C SER A 78 -1.90 4.22 2.38
N TYR A 79 -1.37 3.41 1.47
CA TYR A 79 -0.95 3.86 0.15
C TYR A 79 -2.14 4.32 -0.69
N LEU A 80 -3.25 3.57 -0.69
CA LEU A 80 -4.49 3.98 -1.35
C LEU A 80 -5.07 5.23 -0.68
N ASP A 81 -5.13 5.29 0.65
CA ASP A 81 -5.69 6.43 1.36
C ASP A 81 -4.90 7.72 1.12
N ALA A 82 -3.60 7.63 0.85
CA ALA A 82 -2.79 8.78 0.46
C ALA A 82 -3.29 9.47 -0.82
N VAL A 83 -4.04 8.78 -1.68
CA VAL A 83 -4.74 9.39 -2.82
C VAL A 83 -5.67 10.51 -2.37
N ARG A 84 -6.19 10.48 -1.13
CA ARG A 84 -7.08 11.51 -0.58
C ARG A 84 -6.34 12.77 -0.14
N ASN A 85 -5.01 12.74 -0.02
CA ASN A 85 -4.20 13.88 0.41
C ASN A 85 -4.52 15.14 -0.41
N LYS A 86 -4.73 16.28 0.26
CA LYS A 86 -5.07 17.56 -0.35
C LYS A 86 -4.07 18.00 -1.43
N HIS A 87 -2.79 17.68 -1.24
CA HIS A 87 -1.71 18.06 -2.15
C HIS A 87 -1.37 17.00 -3.20
N ALA A 88 -2.10 15.88 -3.21
CA ALA A 88 -1.88 14.83 -4.21
C ALA A 88 -2.27 15.30 -5.62
N LYS A 89 -1.40 15.06 -6.59
CA LYS A 89 -1.62 15.32 -8.02
C LYS A 89 -0.96 14.24 -8.84
N PHE A 90 -1.64 13.75 -9.89
CA PHE A 90 -1.09 12.74 -10.78
C PHE A 90 -0.61 13.36 -12.08
N THR A 91 0.71 13.56 -12.20
CA THR A 91 1.35 14.00 -13.43
C THR A 91 1.80 12.80 -14.26
N ARG A 92 1.08 12.51 -15.34
CA ARG A 92 1.40 11.40 -16.27
C ARG A 92 2.48 11.82 -17.28
N PRO A 93 3.39 10.91 -17.69
CA PRO A 93 3.49 9.49 -17.31
C PRO A 93 4.19 9.26 -15.96
N ALA A 94 4.90 10.26 -15.42
CA ALA A 94 5.75 10.12 -14.24
C ALA A 94 5.06 9.50 -13.01
N SER A 95 3.78 9.84 -12.76
CA SER A 95 3.00 9.27 -11.66
C SER A 95 2.79 7.76 -11.82
N VAL A 96 2.60 7.28 -13.04
CA VAL A 96 2.34 5.86 -13.32
C VAL A 96 3.62 5.06 -13.14
N GLU A 97 4.72 5.57 -13.70
CA GLU A 97 6.05 4.95 -13.58
C GLU A 97 6.48 4.84 -12.12
N LYS A 98 6.38 5.94 -11.37
CA LYS A 98 6.77 5.96 -9.96
C LYS A 98 5.85 5.08 -9.09
N PHE A 99 4.54 5.11 -9.33
CA PHE A 99 3.61 4.24 -8.61
C PHE A 99 3.95 2.77 -8.82
N ARG A 100 4.22 2.35 -10.06
CA ARG A 100 4.63 0.96 -10.35
C ARG A 100 5.94 0.60 -9.66
N ALA A 101 6.94 1.48 -9.70
CA ALA A 101 8.21 1.26 -9.01
C ALA A 101 8.02 1.07 -7.50
N ASP A 102 7.17 1.87 -6.86
CA ASP A 102 6.87 1.74 -5.43
C ASP A 102 6.18 0.40 -5.11
N VAL A 103 5.21 -0.01 -5.93
CA VAL A 103 4.51 -1.30 -5.75
C VAL A 103 5.45 -2.48 -5.99
N ASP A 104 6.33 -2.41 -6.99
CA ASP A 104 7.30 -3.46 -7.29
C ASP A 104 8.37 -3.59 -6.20
N ALA A 105 8.84 -2.46 -5.64
CA ALA A 105 9.73 -2.45 -4.48
C ALA A 105 9.06 -3.10 -3.26
N THR A 106 7.79 -2.77 -3.03
CA THR A 106 6.98 -3.37 -1.95
C THR A 106 6.79 -4.87 -2.16
N HIS A 107 6.43 -5.28 -3.37
CA HIS A 107 6.27 -6.69 -3.72
C HIS A 107 7.57 -7.45 -3.44
N LYS A 108 8.69 -6.98 -4.00
CA LYS A 108 10.02 -7.58 -3.79
C LYS A 108 10.41 -7.67 -2.32
N PHE A 109 10.03 -6.69 -1.49
CA PHE A 109 10.26 -6.74 -0.06
C PHE A 109 9.44 -7.86 0.61
N PHE A 110 8.11 -7.84 0.48
CA PHE A 110 7.25 -8.77 1.21
C PHE A 110 7.35 -10.22 0.73
N THR A 111 7.69 -10.48 -0.54
CA THR A 111 7.88 -11.86 -1.05
C THR A 111 9.13 -12.55 -0.50
N GLN A 112 9.98 -11.84 0.26
CA GLN A 112 11.08 -12.48 1.01
C GLN A 112 10.58 -13.24 2.24
N PHE A 113 9.34 -12.97 2.69
CA PHE A 113 8.81 -13.46 3.96
C PHE A 113 7.42 -14.09 3.85
N LEU A 114 6.65 -13.71 2.84
CA LEU A 114 5.28 -14.17 2.59
C LEU A 114 5.21 -14.87 1.23
N GLU A 115 4.18 -15.71 1.05
CA GLU A 115 3.90 -16.34 -0.23
C GLU A 115 3.60 -15.27 -1.30
N PRO A 116 4.20 -15.38 -2.51
CA PRO A 116 4.01 -14.40 -3.58
C PRO A 116 2.55 -14.13 -3.92
N GLU A 117 1.71 -15.17 -3.89
CA GLU A 117 0.27 -15.07 -4.16
C GLU A 117 -0.42 -14.18 -3.13
N THR A 118 -0.10 -14.36 -1.84
CA THR A 118 -0.63 -13.51 -0.76
C THR A 118 -0.21 -12.06 -0.95
N VAL A 119 1.04 -11.81 -1.33
CA VAL A 119 1.54 -10.44 -1.57
C VAL A 119 0.82 -9.80 -2.75
N GLN A 120 0.69 -10.54 -3.84
CA GLN A 120 0.00 -10.07 -5.05
C GLN A 120 -1.46 -9.73 -4.79
N GLU A 121 -2.18 -10.54 -4.00
CA GLU A 121 -3.58 -10.28 -3.65
C GLU A 121 -3.77 -8.91 -2.96
N TRP A 122 -2.90 -8.58 -2.01
CA TRP A 122 -2.97 -7.30 -1.28
C TRP A 122 -2.51 -6.10 -2.12
N LEU A 123 -1.61 -6.31 -3.08
CA LEU A 123 -1.14 -5.24 -3.98
C LEU A 123 -2.03 -5.08 -5.22
N GLN A 124 -2.90 -6.03 -5.53
CA GLN A 124 -3.81 -5.96 -6.69
C GLN A 124 -4.67 -4.68 -6.76
N PRO A 125 -5.24 -4.17 -5.65
CA PRO A 125 -5.98 -2.90 -5.66
C PRO A 125 -5.11 -1.69 -6.03
N LEU A 126 -3.81 -1.72 -5.70
CA LEU A 126 -2.85 -0.67 -6.04
C LEU A 126 -2.58 -0.70 -7.56
N TYR A 127 -2.37 -1.88 -8.15
CA TYR A 127 -2.26 -2.03 -9.60
C TYR A 127 -3.53 -1.56 -10.34
N ALA A 128 -4.72 -1.89 -9.84
CA ALA A 128 -5.99 -1.41 -10.41
C ALA A 128 -6.12 0.12 -10.33
N THR A 129 -5.70 0.72 -9.21
CA THR A 129 -5.65 2.17 -9.03
C THR A 129 -4.68 2.81 -10.02
N CYS A 130 -3.50 2.21 -10.23
CA CYS A 130 -2.52 2.69 -11.19
C CYS A 130 -3.05 2.66 -12.64
N ARG A 131 -3.77 1.59 -13.03
CA ARG A 131 -4.43 1.51 -14.36
C ARG A 131 -5.47 2.61 -14.53
N LEU A 132 -6.26 2.88 -13.49
CA LEU A 132 -7.23 3.98 -13.51
C LEU A 132 -6.54 5.35 -13.57
N ILE A 133 -5.34 5.52 -13.02
CA ILE A 133 -4.58 6.77 -13.21
C ILE A 133 -4.10 6.88 -14.66
N GLU A 134 -3.53 5.80 -15.21
CA GLU A 134 -2.95 5.74 -16.55
C GLU A 134 -3.98 5.92 -17.68
N SER A 135 -5.21 5.43 -17.51
CA SER A 135 -6.20 5.32 -18.57
C SER A 135 -6.43 6.62 -19.33
N SER A 136 -6.69 6.54 -20.64
CA SER A 136 -7.20 7.69 -21.39
C SER A 136 -8.64 8.03 -20.98
N THR A 137 -9.11 9.22 -21.34
CA THR A 137 -10.50 9.66 -21.11
C THR A 137 -11.51 8.75 -21.79
N SER A 138 -11.19 8.21 -22.97
CA SER A 138 -12.06 7.28 -23.72
C SER A 138 -12.25 5.94 -23.02
N PHE A 139 -11.26 5.47 -22.25
CA PHE A 139 -11.28 4.16 -21.58
C PHE A 139 -11.57 4.24 -20.08
N ILE A 140 -11.72 5.44 -19.52
CA ILE A 140 -11.89 5.64 -18.07
C ILE A 140 -13.12 4.93 -17.51
N SER A 141 -14.21 4.91 -18.27
CA SER A 141 -15.46 4.25 -17.89
C SER A 141 -15.29 2.73 -17.82
N LEU A 142 -14.47 2.16 -18.72
CA LEU A 142 -14.18 0.74 -18.75
C LEU A 142 -13.32 0.33 -17.55
N GLU A 143 -12.24 1.07 -17.27
CA GLU A 143 -11.37 0.82 -16.11
C GLU A 143 -12.14 0.99 -14.79
N PHE A 144 -12.98 2.02 -14.67
CA PHE A 144 -13.84 2.20 -13.51
C PHE A 144 -14.80 1.02 -13.31
N TYR A 145 -15.46 0.56 -14.38
CA TYR A 145 -16.39 -0.57 -14.29
C TYR A 145 -15.65 -1.86 -13.89
N ALA A 146 -14.48 -2.12 -14.47
CA ALA A 146 -13.64 -3.26 -14.10
C ALA A 146 -13.25 -3.21 -12.62
N MET A 147 -12.80 -2.04 -12.13
CA MET A 147 -12.44 -1.84 -10.74
C MET A 147 -13.66 -2.02 -9.80
N LYS A 148 -14.83 -1.50 -10.15
CA LYS A 148 -16.06 -1.62 -9.35
C LYS A 148 -16.61 -3.05 -9.34
N LYS A 149 -16.45 -3.79 -10.44
CA LYS A 149 -16.80 -5.21 -10.51
C LYS A 149 -15.90 -6.05 -9.61
N GLN A 150 -14.60 -5.73 -9.57
CA GLN A 150 -13.63 -6.44 -8.73
C GLN A 150 -13.74 -6.05 -7.24
N TYR A 151 -14.04 -4.78 -6.95
CA TYR A 151 -14.17 -4.23 -5.60
C TYR A 151 -15.55 -3.55 -5.42
N PRO A 152 -16.62 -4.33 -5.18
CA PRO A 152 -17.98 -3.80 -5.10
C PRO A 152 -18.20 -2.81 -3.96
N ASP A 153 -17.43 -2.92 -2.89
CA ASP A 153 -17.41 -2.06 -1.71
C ASP A 153 -16.64 -0.75 -1.91
N LEU A 154 -15.88 -0.61 -3.01
CA LEU A 154 -15.08 0.58 -3.29
C LEU A 154 -15.94 1.86 -3.27
N PRO A 155 -15.64 2.84 -2.39
CA PRO A 155 -16.41 4.07 -2.31
C PRO A 155 -16.28 4.88 -3.61
N LEU A 156 -17.40 5.35 -4.16
CA LEU A 156 -17.38 6.23 -5.34
C LEU A 156 -16.56 7.52 -5.10
N THR A 157 -16.47 7.96 -3.84
CA THR A 157 -15.66 9.11 -3.44
C THR A 157 -14.16 8.88 -3.70
N PHE A 158 -13.68 7.64 -3.61
CA PHE A 158 -12.29 7.29 -3.89
C PHE A 158 -11.96 7.49 -5.37
N THR A 159 -12.74 6.86 -6.26
CA THR A 159 -12.57 7.02 -7.71
C THR A 159 -12.68 8.48 -8.13
N LYS A 160 -13.71 9.21 -7.66
CA LYS A 160 -13.85 10.65 -7.93
C LYS A 160 -12.62 11.46 -7.51
N CYS A 161 -11.98 11.09 -6.40
CA CYS A 161 -10.76 11.73 -5.94
C CYS A 161 -9.60 11.51 -6.90
N ILE A 162 -9.44 10.29 -7.42
CA ILE A 162 -8.44 9.97 -8.45
C ILE A 162 -8.68 10.83 -9.70
N LEU A 163 -9.92 10.82 -10.21
CA LEU A 163 -10.28 11.54 -11.44
C LEU A 163 -9.99 13.03 -11.33
N LYS A 164 -10.37 13.66 -10.21
CA LYS A 164 -10.09 15.07 -9.96
C LYS A 164 -8.59 15.42 -9.95
N LYS A 165 -7.73 14.45 -9.64
CA LYS A 165 -6.27 14.64 -9.49
C LYS A 165 -5.46 14.30 -10.74
N ARG A 166 -6.09 13.70 -11.77
CA ARG A 166 -5.45 13.36 -13.06
C ARG A 166 -5.19 14.57 -13.95
N GLY A 167 -5.90 15.68 -13.72
CA GLY A 167 -5.67 16.95 -14.40
C GLY A 167 -6.13 17.02 -15.86
N ASP A 168 -6.88 16.02 -16.34
CA ASP A 168 -7.58 15.98 -17.62
C ASP A 168 -9.08 16.28 -17.50
#